data_AF-A0A423KYN6-F1
#
_entry.id   AF-A0A423KYN6-F1
#
_cell.length_a   1.000
_cell.length_b   1.000
_cell.length_c   1.000
_cell.angle_alpha   90.00
_cell.angle_beta   90.00
_cell.angle_gamma   90.00
#
_symmetry.space_group_name_H-M   'P 1'
#
loop_
_entity.id
_entity.type
_entity.pdbx_description
1 polymer ?
#
loop_
_entity_poly.entity_id
_entity_poly.type
_entity_poly.pdbx_seq_one_letter_code
_entity_poly.pdbx_strand_id
1 'polypeptide(L)'
;MSGILPTSIGYISPHGDFSRQNTQALSGVSHLWQDFFAQAMAEQTSEVVPACGKFPPVDLSSPEEPTVGSELHAHIISQRECDVVETEVRPPEPLFLPIAEFEMDLLDKPFPPFPPEELKAQQEQQDFDSSWVRPVVINNGQPVPEPGPAPQKKPLYLPIAEFDLDLMQKPYPPFPPEEIVEQQKALDFDNGWARPIVLQNLRIAA
;
A
#
# COMPACT_ATOMS: atom_id res chain seq x y z
N MET A 1 -27.31 -20.03 -24.95
CA MET A 1 -25.94 -20.08 -25.53
C MET A 1 -25.55 -18.67 -25.94
N SER A 2 -24.95 -17.92 -25.02
CA SER A 2 -24.53 -16.54 -25.28
C SER A 2 -23.06 -16.58 -25.65
N GLY A 3 -22.78 -16.48 -26.96
CA GLY A 3 -21.42 -16.53 -27.48
C GLY A 3 -20.66 -15.28 -27.07
N ILE A 4 -19.74 -15.41 -26.12
CA ILE A 4 -18.73 -14.38 -25.86
C ILE A 4 -17.76 -14.43 -27.03
N LEU A 5 -17.87 -13.46 -27.93
CA LEU A 5 -16.90 -13.28 -29.00
C LEU A 5 -15.58 -12.81 -28.37
N PRO A 6 -14.45 -13.51 -28.59
CA PRO A 6 -13.16 -13.06 -28.10
C PRO A 6 -12.76 -11.79 -28.87
N THR A 7 -12.70 -10.65 -28.17
CA THR A 7 -12.11 -9.43 -28.72
C THR A 7 -10.59 -9.57 -28.76
N SER A 8 -9.97 -9.05 -29.82
CA SER A 8 -8.53 -9.11 -30.01
C SER A 8 -7.79 -8.35 -28.90
N ILE A 9 -6.65 -8.89 -28.47
CA ILE A 9 -5.77 -8.24 -27.50
C ILE A 9 -5.42 -6.84 -28.04
N GLY A 10 -5.79 -5.78 -27.31
CA GLY A 10 -5.58 -4.38 -27.72
C GLY A 10 -6.81 -3.62 -28.27
N TYR A 11 -7.99 -4.23 -28.36
CA TYR A 11 -9.21 -3.48 -28.69
C TYR A 11 -9.78 -2.75 -27.46
N ILE A 12 -9.70 -1.41 -27.46
CA ILE A 12 -10.38 -0.53 -26.51
C ILE A 12 -11.64 0.00 -27.19
N SER A 13 -12.82 -0.33 -26.68
CA SER A 13 -14.08 0.18 -27.23
C SER A 13 -14.20 1.69 -26.91
N PRO A 14 -14.62 2.55 -27.86
CA PRO A 14 -14.68 3.99 -27.63
C PRO A 14 -15.78 4.41 -26.65
N HIS A 15 -16.82 3.60 -26.49
CA HIS A 15 -17.96 3.88 -25.62
C HIS A 15 -18.52 2.58 -25.05
N GLY A 16 -18.59 2.48 -23.72
CA GLY A 16 -19.50 1.56 -23.03
C GLY A 16 -18.94 0.67 -21.92
N ASP A 17 -17.62 0.48 -21.82
CA ASP A 17 -17.05 -0.49 -20.88
C ASP A 17 -16.60 0.10 -19.52
N PHE A 18 -16.99 1.33 -19.21
CA PHE A 18 -16.63 1.99 -17.95
C PHE A 18 -17.07 1.18 -16.73
N SER A 19 -18.30 0.68 -16.70
CA SER A 19 -18.79 -0.12 -15.56
C SER A 19 -18.01 -1.42 -15.37
N ARG A 20 -17.63 -2.08 -16.47
CA ARG A 20 -16.85 -3.32 -16.44
C ARG A 20 -15.41 -3.08 -16.00
N GLN A 21 -14.76 -2.04 -16.53
CA GLN A 21 -13.41 -1.65 -16.13
C GLN A 21 -13.37 -1.16 -14.68
N ASN A 22 -14.36 -0.38 -14.25
CA ASN A 22 -14.46 0.10 -12.88
C ASN A 22 -14.70 -1.04 -11.90
N THR A 23 -15.51 -2.03 -12.27
CA THR A 23 -15.69 -3.24 -11.45
C THR A 23 -14.42 -4.07 -11.42
N GLN A 24 -13.72 -4.28 -12.55
CA GLN A 24 -12.46 -5.04 -12.55
C GLN A 24 -11.32 -4.33 -11.81
N ALA A 25 -11.23 -3.01 -11.90
CA ALA A 25 -10.16 -2.24 -11.25
C ALA A 25 -10.46 -1.92 -9.78
N LEU A 26 -11.71 -1.56 -9.44
CA LEU A 26 -12.07 -1.07 -8.11
C LEU A 26 -12.79 -2.09 -7.23
N SER A 27 -13.33 -3.20 -7.74
CA SER A 27 -14.02 -4.17 -6.85
C SER A 27 -13.09 -4.79 -5.82
N GLY A 28 -11.88 -5.17 -6.23
CA GLY A 28 -10.87 -5.71 -5.30
C GLY A 28 -10.43 -4.69 -4.24
N VAL A 29 -10.26 -3.43 -4.65
CA VAL A 29 -9.88 -2.33 -3.76
C VAL A 29 -11.05 -1.99 -2.81
N SER A 30 -12.28 -1.96 -3.32
CA SER A 30 -13.48 -1.70 -2.51
C SER A 30 -13.69 -2.77 -1.45
N HIS A 31 -13.43 -4.04 -1.75
CA HIS A 31 -13.54 -5.11 -0.76
C HIS A 31 -12.50 -4.99 0.36
N LEU A 32 -11.25 -4.68 0.02
CA LEU A 32 -10.21 -4.47 1.02
C LEU A 32 -10.51 -3.29 1.96
N TRP A 33 -11.03 -2.18 1.40
CA TRP A 33 -11.47 -1.05 2.21
C TRP A 33 -12.70 -1.39 3.05
N GLN A 34 -13.67 -2.12 2.51
CA GLN A 34 -14.85 -2.54 3.28
C GLN A 34 -14.49 -3.45 4.45
N ASP A 35 -13.58 -4.41 4.26
CA ASP A 35 -13.12 -5.30 5.32
C ASP A 35 -12.33 -4.52 6.38
N PHE A 36 -11.49 -3.56 5.96
CA PHE A 36 -10.80 -2.67 6.89
C PHE A 36 -11.77 -1.80 7.70
N PHE A 37 -12.79 -1.21 7.07
CA PHE A 37 -13.81 -0.42 7.77
C PHE A 37 -14.67 -1.29 8.69
N ALA A 38 -15.03 -2.51 8.28
CA ALA A 38 -15.76 -3.44 9.13
C ALA A 38 -14.94 -3.84 10.36
N GLN A 39 -13.64 -4.09 10.17
CA GLN A 39 -12.71 -4.39 11.26
C GLN A 39 -12.52 -3.18 12.20
N ALA A 40 -12.28 -1.98 11.65
CA ALA A 40 -12.15 -0.76 12.45
C ALA A 40 -13.43 -0.43 13.23
N MET A 41 -14.61 -0.66 12.66
CA MET A 41 -15.89 -0.51 13.35
C MET A 41 -16.07 -1.56 14.45
N ALA A 42 -15.67 -2.81 14.22
CA ALA A 42 -15.70 -3.86 15.24
C ALA A 42 -14.76 -3.53 16.41
N GLU A 43 -13.56 -3.03 16.12
CA GLU A 43 -12.59 -2.58 17.12
C GLU A 43 -13.13 -1.38 17.93
N GLN A 44 -13.75 -0.39 17.29
CA GLN A 44 -14.37 0.76 17.97
C GLN A 44 -15.56 0.38 18.86
N THR A 45 -16.34 -0.64 18.50
CA THR A 45 -17.47 -1.11 19.34
C THR A 45 -17.02 -1.76 20.65
N SER A 46 -15.74 -2.11 20.79
CA SER A 46 -15.25 -2.85 21.96
C SER A 46 -14.84 -1.98 23.16
N GLU A 47 -14.58 -0.67 22.99
CA GLU A 47 -14.01 0.14 24.09
C GLU A 47 -14.73 1.46 24.42
N VAL A 48 -15.53 2.08 23.54
CA VAL A 48 -16.05 3.45 23.79
C VAL A 48 -17.53 3.63 23.42
N VAL A 49 -18.37 2.65 23.73
CA VAL A 49 -19.81 2.93 23.86
C VAL A 49 -20.13 2.92 25.34
N PRO A 50 -20.45 4.06 25.98
CA PRO A 50 -20.87 4.05 27.37
C PRO A 50 -22.06 3.11 27.48
N ALA A 51 -21.95 2.11 28.36
CA ALA A 51 -23.01 1.14 28.55
C ALA A 51 -24.33 1.87 28.80
N CYS A 52 -25.37 1.49 28.04
CA CYS A 52 -26.72 1.99 28.28
C CYS A 52 -27.04 1.75 29.75
N GLY A 53 -27.45 2.82 30.47
CA GLY A 53 -27.67 2.76 31.91
C GLY A 53 -28.56 1.57 32.29
N LYS A 54 -28.31 0.96 33.46
CA LYS A 54 -29.13 -0.15 33.95
C LYS A 54 -30.53 0.37 34.31
N PHE A 55 -31.51 0.12 33.46
CA PHE A 55 -32.91 0.37 33.78
C PHE A 55 -33.50 -0.84 34.49
N PRO A 56 -34.00 -0.71 35.73
CA PRO A 56 -34.68 -1.80 36.40
C PRO A 56 -35.96 -2.16 35.63
N PRO A 57 -36.30 -3.46 35.52
CA PRO A 57 -37.53 -3.89 34.86
C PRO A 57 -38.76 -3.33 35.61
N VAL A 58 -39.70 -2.76 34.86
CA VAL A 58 -40.92 -2.14 35.43
C VAL A 58 -41.86 -3.22 35.97
N ASP A 59 -42.29 -3.08 37.22
CA ASP A 59 -43.25 -3.98 37.85
C ASP A 59 -44.68 -3.68 37.37
N LEU A 60 -45.20 -4.58 36.52
CA LEU A 60 -46.54 -4.49 35.92
C LEU A 60 -47.69 -4.77 36.90
N SER A 61 -47.38 -5.24 38.11
CA SER A 61 -48.37 -5.61 39.13
C SER A 61 -48.58 -4.55 40.21
N SER A 62 -47.76 -3.49 40.20
CA SER A 62 -47.86 -2.41 41.17
C SER A 62 -49.05 -1.48 40.86
N PRO A 63 -49.77 -0.98 41.88
CA PRO A 63 -50.87 -0.02 41.70
C PRO A 63 -50.39 1.42 41.46
N GLU A 64 -49.08 1.65 41.41
CA GLU A 64 -48.45 2.97 41.24
C GLU A 64 -48.13 3.23 39.77
N GLU A 65 -48.23 4.50 39.35
CA GLU A 65 -47.95 4.88 37.96
C GLU A 65 -46.44 4.79 37.65
N PRO A 66 -46.05 4.22 36.50
CA PRO A 66 -44.63 4.07 36.16
C PRO A 66 -43.98 5.44 35.91
N THR A 67 -43.04 5.80 36.77
CA THR A 67 -42.37 7.10 36.82
C THR A 67 -41.03 7.14 36.07
N VAL A 68 -40.54 5.99 35.58
CA VAL A 68 -39.24 5.88 34.88
C VAL A 68 -39.14 6.84 33.69
N GLY A 69 -40.23 7.04 32.95
CA GLY A 69 -40.26 7.96 31.81
C GLY A 69 -40.15 9.43 32.21
N SER A 70 -40.80 9.85 33.31
CA SER A 70 -40.73 11.23 33.80
C SER A 70 -39.38 11.52 34.46
N GLU A 71 -38.80 10.55 35.17
CA GLU A 71 -37.45 10.63 35.73
C GLU A 71 -36.38 10.77 34.64
N LEU A 72 -36.47 9.96 33.58
CA LEU A 72 -35.58 10.05 32.43
C LEU A 72 -35.73 11.41 31.73
N HIS A 73 -36.96 11.88 31.55
CA HIS A 73 -37.22 13.18 30.95
C HIS A 73 -36.66 14.33 31.80
N ALA A 74 -36.81 14.27 33.12
CA ALA A 74 -36.19 15.23 34.04
C ALA A 74 -34.66 15.20 33.95
N HIS A 75 -34.07 14.01 33.82
CA HIS A 75 -32.62 13.87 33.63
C HIS A 75 -32.15 14.49 32.31
N ILE A 76 -32.87 14.28 31.20
CA ILE A 76 -32.56 14.90 29.91
C ILE A 76 -32.62 16.43 30.00
N ILE A 77 -33.64 16.97 30.68
CA ILE A 77 -33.75 18.43 30.89
C ILE A 77 -32.54 18.93 31.67
N SER A 78 -32.17 18.26 32.77
CA SER A 78 -31.01 18.65 33.57
C SER A 78 -29.70 18.66 32.77
N GLN A 79 -29.52 17.69 31.86
CA GLN A 79 -28.35 17.64 30.98
C GLN A 79 -28.34 18.78 29.95
N ARG A 80 -29.51 19.20 29.48
CA ARG A 80 -29.65 20.32 28.53
C ARG A 80 -29.46 21.68 29.19
N GLU A 81 -29.73 21.77 30.49
CA GLU A 81 -29.49 22.96 31.30
C GLU A 81 -28.02 23.10 31.73
N CYS A 82 -27.22 22.02 31.65
CA CYS A 82 -25.79 22.11 31.84
C CYS A 82 -25.16 22.99 30.76
N ASP A 83 -24.47 24.05 31.19
CA ASP A 83 -23.73 24.92 30.30
C ASP A 83 -22.49 24.17 29.76
N VAL A 84 -22.60 23.64 28.54
CA VAL A 84 -21.52 22.95 27.86
C VAL A 84 -20.60 24.01 27.25
N VAL A 85 -19.61 24.43 28.02
CA VAL A 85 -18.55 25.31 27.53
C VAL A 85 -17.56 24.46 26.73
N GLU A 86 -17.33 24.84 25.47
CA GLU A 86 -16.22 24.29 24.68
C GLU A 86 -14.91 24.59 25.39
N THR A 87 -14.41 23.58 26.10
CA THR A 87 -13.12 23.68 26.78
C THR A 87 -12.08 23.22 25.78
N GLU A 88 -11.23 24.14 25.32
CA GLU A 88 -10.06 23.79 24.52
C GLU A 88 -9.13 22.91 25.38
N VAL A 89 -9.27 21.59 25.25
CA VAL A 89 -8.33 20.64 25.86
C VAL A 89 -7.04 20.70 25.06
N ARG A 90 -6.17 21.64 25.43
CA ARG A 90 -4.79 21.61 24.95
C ARG A 90 -4.13 20.36 25.54
N PRO A 91 -3.48 19.53 24.70
CA PRO A 91 -2.57 18.52 25.21
C PRO A 91 -1.60 19.20 26.20
N PRO A 92 -1.25 18.54 27.31
CA PRO A 92 -0.25 19.08 28.21
C PRO A 92 0.97 19.45 27.37
N GLU A 93 1.51 20.65 27.60
CA GLU A 93 2.75 21.04 26.93
C GLU A 93 3.75 19.91 27.12
N PRO A 94 4.31 19.35 26.04
CA PRO A 94 5.34 18.35 26.18
C PRO A 94 6.41 18.96 27.06
N LEU A 95 6.62 18.35 28.23
CA LEU A 95 7.80 18.56 29.06
C LEU A 95 9.00 18.07 28.25
N PHE A 96 9.37 18.85 27.23
CA PHE A 96 10.68 18.79 26.67
C PHE A 96 11.59 19.24 27.80
N LEU A 97 12.23 18.27 28.44
CA LEU A 97 13.57 18.51 28.96
C LEU A 97 14.29 19.28 27.85
N PRO A 98 14.91 20.44 28.14
CA PRO A 98 15.62 21.23 27.14
C PRO A 98 16.53 20.28 26.41
N ILE A 99 16.18 20.01 25.14
CA ILE A 99 16.70 18.96 24.24
C ILE A 99 17.44 17.92 25.07
N ALA A 100 16.79 16.82 25.47
CA ALA A 100 17.54 15.69 26.00
C ALA A 100 18.69 15.45 25.03
N GLU A 101 19.89 15.88 25.42
CA GLU A 101 21.12 15.65 24.70
C GLU A 101 21.24 14.15 24.81
N PHE A 102 20.64 13.45 23.84
CA PHE A 102 20.80 12.02 23.74
C PHE A 102 22.31 11.84 23.65
N GLU A 103 22.90 11.27 24.70
CA GLU A 103 24.29 10.88 24.70
C GLU A 103 24.43 9.85 23.57
N MET A 104 24.82 10.31 22.38
CA MET A 104 25.11 9.46 21.23
C MET A 104 26.22 8.46 21.53
N ASP A 105 27.00 8.72 22.58
CA ASP A 105 27.99 7.82 23.14
C ASP A 105 27.39 6.62 23.90
N LEU A 106 26.14 6.72 24.36
CA LEU A 106 25.39 5.61 24.98
C LEU A 106 24.65 4.74 23.94
N LEU A 107 24.51 5.20 22.70
CA LEU A 107 23.97 4.36 21.63
C LEU A 107 24.98 3.26 21.29
N ASP A 108 24.46 2.07 21.00
CA ASP A 108 25.28 1.00 20.47
C ASP A 108 26.00 1.49 19.21
N LYS A 109 27.33 1.35 19.21
CA LYS A 109 28.15 1.76 18.07
C LYS A 109 27.64 1.02 16.83
N PRO A 110 27.55 1.71 15.68
CA PRO A 110 27.10 1.08 14.45
C PRO A 110 27.96 -0.15 14.15
N PHE A 111 27.31 -1.21 13.67
CA PHE A 111 28.00 -2.44 13.31
C PHE A 111 29.13 -2.11 12.31
N PRO A 112 30.34 -2.67 12.49
CA PRO A 112 31.42 -2.47 11.53
C PRO A 112 30.97 -2.96 10.15
N PRO A 113 31.42 -2.30 9.06
CA PRO A 113 31.12 -2.75 7.71
C PRO A 113 31.63 -4.17 7.50
N PHE A 114 30.92 -4.95 6.69
CA PHE A 114 31.34 -6.30 6.34
C PHE A 114 32.76 -6.30 5.76
N PRO A 115 33.60 -7.29 6.13
CA PRO A 115 34.93 -7.40 5.56
C PRO A 115 34.83 -7.64 4.05
N PRO A 116 35.80 -7.12 3.26
CA PRO A 116 35.75 -7.20 1.80
C PRO A 116 35.75 -8.64 1.26
N GLU A 117 36.23 -9.61 2.06
CA GLU A 117 36.20 -11.03 1.71
C GLU A 117 34.79 -11.62 1.77
N GLU A 118 33.98 -11.24 2.77
CA GLU A 118 32.58 -11.68 2.87
C GLU A 118 31.71 -11.08 1.79
N LEU A 119 31.96 -9.82 1.42
CA LEU A 119 31.26 -9.17 0.30
C LEU A 119 31.56 -9.86 -1.04
N LYS A 120 32.82 -10.27 -1.26
CA LYS A 120 33.18 -11.04 -2.47
C LYS A 120 32.52 -12.40 -2.49
N ALA A 121 32.52 -13.13 -1.37
CA ALA A 121 31.86 -14.43 -1.28
C ALA A 121 30.34 -14.34 -1.54
N GLN A 122 29.70 -13.26 -1.05
CA GLN A 122 28.29 -12.98 -1.33
C GLN A 122 28.03 -12.64 -2.80
N GLN A 123 28.93 -11.87 -3.44
CA GLN A 123 28.85 -11.56 -4.87
C GLN A 123 29.04 -12.81 -5.73
N GLU A 124 30.02 -13.66 -5.40
CA GLU A 124 30.25 -14.94 -6.09
C GLU A 124 29.05 -15.90 -5.98
N GLN A 125 28.29 -15.85 -4.88
CA GLN A 125 27.03 -16.60 -4.75
C GLN A 125 25.89 -16.04 -5.59
N GLN A 126 25.93 -14.74 -5.92
CA GLN A 126 24.92 -14.06 -6.74
C GLN A 126 25.26 -14.08 -8.23
N ASP A 127 26.51 -14.34 -8.58
CA ASP A 127 26.97 -14.57 -9.96
C ASP A 127 26.45 -15.93 -10.47
N PHE A 128 25.16 -15.99 -10.78
CA PHE A 128 24.57 -17.08 -11.54
C PHE A 128 24.47 -16.69 -13.02
N ASP A 129 24.94 -17.58 -13.90
CA ASP A 129 24.83 -17.43 -15.34
C ASP A 129 23.36 -17.48 -15.78
N SER A 130 22.70 -16.32 -15.87
CA SER A 130 21.35 -16.18 -16.42
C SER A 130 21.32 -16.29 -17.95
N SER A 131 22.40 -16.77 -18.57
CA SER A 131 22.43 -16.98 -20.01
C SER A 131 21.48 -18.12 -20.38
N TRP A 132 20.65 -17.90 -21.40
CA TRP A 132 19.72 -18.92 -21.88
C TRP A 132 20.52 -20.07 -22.50
N VAL A 133 20.79 -21.12 -21.72
CA VAL A 133 21.39 -22.36 -22.24
C VAL A 133 20.32 -23.11 -23.02
N ARG A 134 20.63 -23.45 -24.27
CA ARG A 134 19.72 -24.26 -25.09
C ARG A 134 19.57 -25.63 -24.42
N PRO A 135 18.36 -26.18 -24.25
CA PRO A 135 18.17 -27.51 -23.68
C PRO A 135 18.95 -28.52 -24.51
N VAL A 136 19.83 -29.28 -23.83
CA VAL A 136 20.62 -30.33 -24.45
C VAL A 136 19.66 -31.44 -24.89
N VAL A 137 19.46 -31.56 -26.20
CA VAL A 137 18.77 -32.71 -26.79
C VAL A 137 19.73 -33.89 -26.67
N ILE A 138 19.38 -34.90 -25.85
CA ILE A 138 20.16 -36.14 -25.74
C ILE A 138 20.20 -36.78 -27.13
N ASN A 139 21.36 -36.73 -27.77
CA ASN A 139 21.59 -37.35 -29.06
C ASN A 139 22.29 -38.68 -28.81
N ASN A 140 21.60 -39.79 -29.08
CA ASN A 140 22.05 -41.17 -28.83
C ASN A 140 23.28 -41.53 -29.69
N GLY A 141 24.47 -41.06 -29.32
CA GLY A 141 25.74 -41.40 -29.97
C GLY A 141 25.97 -40.79 -31.35
N GLN A 142 25.08 -39.90 -31.83
CA GLN A 142 25.34 -39.14 -33.06
C GLN A 142 26.13 -37.86 -32.75
N PRO A 143 27.15 -37.54 -33.56
CA PRO A 143 27.94 -36.32 -33.38
C PRO A 143 27.04 -35.09 -33.43
N VAL A 144 27.34 -34.09 -32.60
CA VAL A 144 26.62 -32.81 -32.58
C VAL A 144 26.67 -32.22 -33.99
N PRO A 145 25.54 -31.94 -34.64
CA PRO A 145 25.55 -31.34 -35.97
C PRO A 145 26.25 -29.98 -35.90
N GLU A 146 27.14 -29.71 -36.85
CA GLU A 146 27.78 -28.40 -36.94
C GLU A 146 26.70 -27.31 -37.01
N PRO A 147 26.78 -26.26 -36.17
CA PRO A 147 25.81 -25.19 -36.18
C PRO A 147 25.70 -24.62 -37.60
N GLY A 148 24.50 -24.70 -38.17
CA GLY A 148 24.23 -24.05 -39.44
C GLY A 148 24.50 -22.53 -39.33
N PRO A 149 24.86 -21.87 -40.44
CA PRO A 149 25.06 -20.43 -40.44
C PRO A 149 23.83 -19.73 -39.85
N ALA A 150 24.05 -18.73 -39.01
CA ALA A 150 22.98 -17.93 -38.43
C ALA A 150 22.06 -17.43 -39.57
N PRO A 151 20.73 -17.40 -39.37
CA PRO A 151 19.83 -16.88 -40.38
C PRO A 151 20.28 -15.47 -40.74
N GLN A 152 20.57 -15.26 -42.03
CA GLN A 152 20.92 -13.92 -42.51
C GLN A 152 19.77 -12.98 -42.17
N LYS A 153 20.09 -11.83 -41.57
CA LYS A 153 19.12 -10.78 -41.29
C LYS A 153 18.48 -10.40 -42.62
N LYS A 154 17.29 -10.92 -42.91
CA LYS A 154 16.51 -10.44 -44.05
C LYS A 154 16.16 -9.00 -43.73
N PRO A 155 16.55 -8.02 -44.57
CA PRO A 155 16.02 -6.69 -44.41
C PRO A 155 14.50 -6.80 -44.54
N LEU A 156 13.79 -6.45 -43.47
CA LEU A 156 12.34 -6.30 -43.51
C LEU A 156 12.07 -5.12 -44.43
N TYR A 157 11.75 -5.41 -45.70
CA TYR A 157 11.27 -4.41 -46.64
C TYR A 157 9.81 -4.11 -46.27
N LEU A 158 9.62 -3.39 -45.16
CA LEU A 158 8.34 -2.79 -44.82
C LEU A 158 8.11 -1.65 -45.81
N PRO A 159 7.07 -1.69 -46.66
CA PRO A 159 6.85 -0.65 -47.69
C PRO A 159 6.55 0.74 -47.13
N ILE A 160 6.35 0.88 -45.82
CA ILE A 160 6.07 2.14 -45.14
C ILE A 160 6.68 2.05 -43.73
N ALA A 161 7.33 3.14 -43.32
CA ALA A 161 7.97 3.42 -42.04
C ALA A 161 9.44 2.95 -41.91
N GLU A 162 10.34 3.67 -42.59
CA GLU A 162 11.45 4.26 -41.83
C GLU A 162 10.83 4.86 -40.56
N PHE A 163 11.26 4.43 -39.37
CA PHE A 163 10.73 4.98 -38.13
C PHE A 163 10.94 6.50 -38.17
N ASP A 164 9.85 7.23 -38.41
CA ASP A 164 9.88 8.67 -38.44
C ASP A 164 10.06 9.14 -37.00
N LEU A 165 11.33 9.32 -36.61
CA LEU A 165 11.74 9.73 -35.27
C LEU A 165 11.11 11.08 -34.88
N ASP A 166 10.64 11.87 -35.86
CA ASP A 166 9.90 13.12 -35.62
C ASP A 166 8.45 12.89 -35.17
N LEU A 167 7.86 11.73 -35.48
CA LEU A 167 6.56 11.29 -34.96
C LEU A 167 6.66 10.66 -33.58
N MET A 168 7.87 10.30 -33.14
CA MET A 168 8.07 9.83 -31.77
C MET A 168 7.85 10.98 -30.79
N GLN A 169 7.21 10.67 -29.66
CA GLN A 169 7.02 11.63 -28.60
C GLN A 169 8.40 12.11 -28.13
N LYS A 170 8.68 13.40 -28.33
CA LYS A 170 9.98 13.99 -27.96
C LYS A 170 10.23 13.73 -26.48
N PRO A 171 11.46 13.35 -26.10
CA PRO A 171 11.78 13.10 -24.70
C PRO A 171 11.43 14.35 -23.89
N TYR A 172 10.81 14.13 -22.74
CA TYR A 172 10.46 15.21 -21.84
C TYR A 172 11.74 16.00 -21.49
N PRO A 173 11.70 17.34 -21.46
CA PRO A 173 12.84 18.10 -20.98
C PRO A 173 13.23 17.61 -19.58
N PRO A 174 14.53 17.56 -19.26
CA PRO A 174 14.96 17.19 -17.93
C PRO A 174 14.34 18.14 -16.91
N PHE A 175 13.97 17.61 -15.75
CA PHE A 175 13.43 18.42 -14.67
C PHE A 175 14.39 19.56 -14.32
N PRO A 176 13.88 20.77 -14.02
CA PRO A 176 14.72 21.85 -13.53
C PRO A 176 15.40 21.42 -12.21
N PRO A 177 16.58 21.96 -11.92
CA PRO A 177 17.38 21.52 -10.76
C PRO A 177 16.66 21.71 -9.43
N GLU A 178 15.75 22.68 -9.35
CA GLU A 178 14.93 22.94 -8.16
C GLU A 178 13.93 21.81 -7.90
N GLU A 179 13.21 21.34 -8.94
CA GLU A 179 12.26 20.23 -8.82
C GLU A 179 12.96 18.90 -8.49
N ILE A 180 14.18 18.69 -8.98
CA ILE A 180 14.97 17.50 -8.62
C ILE A 180 15.29 17.50 -7.13
N VAL A 181 15.64 18.66 -6.56
CA VAL A 181 15.93 18.79 -5.13
C VAL A 181 14.66 18.57 -4.30
N GLU A 182 13.50 19.04 -4.74
CA GLU A 182 12.23 18.79 -4.09
C GLU A 182 11.83 17.30 -4.13
N GLN A 183 11.98 16.65 -5.28
CA GLN A 183 11.75 15.21 -5.43
C GLN A 183 12.70 14.39 -4.57
N GLN A 184 13.97 14.79 -4.49
CA GLN A 184 14.96 14.13 -3.63
C GLN A 184 14.56 14.25 -2.15
N LYS A 185 14.13 15.43 -1.70
CA LYS A 185 13.65 15.64 -0.32
C LYS A 185 12.40 14.81 0.00
N ALA A 186 11.46 14.72 -0.94
CA ALA A 186 10.27 13.88 -0.77
C ALA A 186 10.64 12.39 -0.67
N LEU A 187 11.56 11.93 -1.53
CA LEU A 187 12.05 10.55 -1.52
C LEU A 187 12.86 10.24 -0.25
N ASP A 188 13.65 11.18 0.25
CA ASP A 188 14.40 11.03 1.50
C ASP A 188 13.45 10.96 2.70
N PHE A 189 12.37 11.76 2.71
CA PHE A 189 11.30 11.70 3.70
C PHE A 189 10.59 10.33 3.69
N ASP A 190 10.17 9.87 2.51
CA ASP A 190 9.49 8.57 2.36
C ASP A 190 10.40 7.41 2.77
N ASN A 191 11.69 7.46 2.42
CA ASN A 191 12.65 6.43 2.85
C ASN A 191 12.93 6.48 4.34
N GLY A 192 13.00 7.68 4.94
CA GLY A 192 13.21 7.85 6.37
C GLY A 192 12.00 7.45 7.21
N TRP A 193 10.78 7.64 6.70
CA TRP A 193 9.54 7.48 7.47
C TRP A 193 8.77 6.20 7.12
N ALA A 194 8.59 5.88 5.83
CA ALA A 194 7.79 4.74 5.40
C ALA A 194 8.55 3.42 5.47
N ARG A 195 9.87 3.42 5.21
CA ARG A 195 10.68 2.20 5.17
C ARG A 195 10.81 1.49 6.53
N PRO A 196 11.01 2.20 7.66
CA PRO A 196 11.01 1.56 8.98
C PRO A 196 9.66 0.94 9.34
N ILE A 197 8.55 1.60 9.01
CA ILE A 197 7.19 1.10 9.28
C ILE A 197 6.92 -0.17 8.46
N VAL A 198 7.25 -0.17 7.17
CA VAL A 198 7.09 -1.34 6.29
C VAL A 198 8.01 -2.49 6.71
N LEU A 199 9.26 -2.21 7.08
CA LEU A 199 10.19 -3.24 7.60
C LEU A 199 9.76 -3.79 8.96
N GLN A 200 9.22 -2.94 9.85
CA GLN A 200 8.68 -3.35 11.15
C GLN A 200 7.45 -4.24 10.97
N ASN A 201 6.53 -3.85 10.08
CA ASN A 201 5.32 -4.63 9.78
C ASN A 201 5.65 -5.98 9.13
N LEU A 202 6.64 -6.04 8.23
CA LEU A 202 7.13 -7.30 7.66
C LEU A 202 7.80 -8.20 8.70
N ARG A 203 8.52 -7.65 9.69
CA ARG A 203 9.10 -8.42 10.80
C ARG A 203 8.06 -8.97 11.78
N ILE A 204 6.95 -8.26 11.99
CA ILE A 204 5.86 -8.71 12.87
C ILE A 204 5.03 -9.80 12.18
N ALA A 205 4.97 -9.79 10.85
CA ALA A 205 4.20 -10.74 10.04
C ALA A 205 4.97 -12.02 9.64
N ALA A 206 6.24 -12.18 10.03
CA ALA A 206 7.09 -13.36 9.80
C ALA A 206 7.27 -14.18 11.08
#